data_AF-A0A369AW32-F1
#
_entry.id   AF-A0A369AW32-F1
#
_cell.length_a   1.000
_cell.length_b   1.000
_cell.length_c   1.000
_cell.angle_alpha   90.00
_cell.angle_beta   90.00
_cell.angle_gamma   90.00
#
_symmetry.space_group_name_H-M   'P 1'
#
loop_
_entity.id
_entity.type
_entity.pdbx_description
1 polymer ?
#
loop_
_entity_poly.entity_id
_entity_poly.type
_entity_poly.pdbx_seq_one_letter_code
_entity_poly.pdbx_strand_id
1 'polypeptide(L)' 'MNVALILMTAALVVWLELPRMLREREQRELWGFSVLLLLGVGISLTQTFISDIPTPLILVASLLKPFSDFLTAIGLIQ' A
#
# COMPACT_ATOMS: atom_id res chain seq x y z
N MET A 1 -7.55 1.80 3.77
CA MET A 1 -6.94 0.50 4.09
C MET A 1 -6.65 0.48 5.58
N ASN A 2 -7.20 -0.46 6.36
CA ASN A 2 -7.01 -0.44 7.82
C ASN A 2 -5.68 -1.11 8.19
N VAL A 3 -4.86 -0.42 8.99
CA VAL A 3 -3.56 -0.94 9.49
C VAL A 3 -3.71 -2.28 10.19
N ALA A 4 -4.83 -2.52 10.87
CA ALA A 4 -5.13 -3.80 11.52
C ALA A 4 -5.13 -4.99 10.54
N LEU A 5 -5.59 -4.79 9.29
CA LEU A 5 -5.59 -5.83 8.26
C LEU A 5 -4.16 -6.18 7.82
N ILE A 6 -3.31 -5.17 7.65
CA ILE A 6 -1.89 -5.34 7.27
C ILE A 6 -1.14 -6.11 8.37
N LEU A 7 -1.40 -5.78 9.64
CA LEU A 7 -0.78 -6.47 10.77
C LEU A 7 -1.29 -7.91 10.90
N MET A 8 -2.58 -8.16 10.69
CA MET A 8 -3.14 -9.52 10.73
C MET A 8 -2.56 -10.41 9.64
N THR A 9 -2.47 -9.92 8.39
CA THR A 9 -1.90 -10.71 7.30
C THR A 9 -0.41 -10.97 7.50
N ALA A 10 0.37 -9.96 7.92
CA ALA A 10 1.77 -10.13 8.25
C ALA A 10 1.98 -11.17 9.38
N ALA A 11 1.17 -11.10 10.45
CA ALA A 11 1.23 -12.07 11.54
C ALA A 11 0.89 -13.50 11.08
N LEU A 12 -0.11 -13.65 10.19
CA LEU A 12 -0.50 -14.96 9.66
C LEU A 12 0.60 -15.58 8.80
N VAL A 13 1.22 -14.77 7.94
CA VAL A 13 2.34 -15.18 7.08
C VAL A 13 3.55 -15.58 7.92
N VAL A 14 3.91 -14.78 8.93
CA VAL A 14 4.97 -15.14 9.89
C VAL A 14 4.63 -16.43 10.62
N TRP A 15 3.40 -16.60 11.11
CA TRP A 15 3.04 -17.82 11.84
C TRP A 15 3.08 -19.08 10.96
N LEU A 16 2.77 -18.97 9.67
CA LEU A 16 2.80 -20.11 8.77
C LEU A 16 4.22 -20.45 8.29
N GLU A 17 5.02 -19.43 7.96
CA GLU A 17 6.33 -19.60 7.32
C GLU A 17 7.48 -19.68 8.33
N LEU A 18 7.45 -18.90 9.43
CA LEU A 18 8.53 -18.89 10.43
C LEU A 18 8.82 -20.27 11.07
N PRO A 19 7.82 -21.06 11.53
CA PRO A 19 8.10 -22.39 12.10
C PRO A 19 8.57 -23.39 11.04
N ARG A 20 8.14 -23.23 9.78
CA ARG A 20 8.60 -24.07 8.68
C ARG A 20 10.09 -23.82 8.40
N MET A 21 10.50 -22.55 8.32
CA MET A 21 11.88 -22.20 8.01
C MET A 21 12.85 -22.45 9.17
N LEU A 22 12.40 -22.26 10.42
CA LEU A 22 13.16 -22.64 11.62
C LEU A 22 13.44 -24.14 11.67
N ARG A 23 12.51 -24.97 11.17
CA ARG A 23 12.64 -26.42 11.14
C ARG A 23 13.63 -26.91 10.08
N GLU A 24 13.74 -26.21 8.96
CA GLU A 24 14.63 -26.57 7.85
C GLU A 24 16.07 -26.04 8.02
N ARG A 25 16.36 -25.23 9.06
CA ARG A 25 17.67 -24.56 9.31
C ARG A 25 18.20 -23.73 8.13
N GLU A 26 17.36 -23.45 7.14
CA GLU A 26 17.65 -22.66 5.95
C GLU A 26 17.70 -21.16 6.29
N GLN A 27 18.78 -20.73 6.96
CA GLN A 27 18.98 -19.32 7.33
C GLN A 27 19.05 -18.38 6.12
N ARG A 28 19.38 -18.91 4.93
CA ARG A 28 19.38 -18.16 3.68
C ARG A 28 17.96 -17.82 3.21
N GLU A 29 17.03 -18.76 3.30
CA GLU A 29 15.64 -18.52 2.93
C GLU A 29 14.99 -17.55 3.92
N LEU A 30 15.25 -17.70 5.22
CA LEU A 30 14.74 -16.81 6.28
C LEU A 30 15.06 -15.34 6.02
N TRP A 31 16.25 -15.08 5.48
CA TRP A 31 16.67 -13.73 5.09
C TRP A 31 15.83 -13.18 3.93
N GLY A 32 15.61 -13.99 2.89
CA GLY A 32 14.78 -13.60 1.74
C GLY A 32 13.33 -13.29 2.15
N PHE A 33 12.74 -14.17 2.97
CA PHE A 33 11.41 -13.99 3.52
C PHE A 33 11.29 -12.72 4.37
N SER A 34 12.23 -12.51 5.30
CA SER A 34 12.21 -11.35 6.20
C SER A 34 12.34 -10.03 5.44
N VAL A 35 13.19 -9.97 4.42
CA VAL A 35 13.34 -8.79 3.54
C VAL A 35 12.04 -8.54 2.76
N LEU A 36 11.42 -9.57 2.17
CA LEU A 36 10.16 -9.43 1.45
C LEU A 36 9.02 -8.96 2.36
N LEU A 37 8.93 -9.54 3.56
CA LEU A 37 7.93 -9.19 4.56
C LEU A 37 8.10 -7.74 5.01
N LEU A 38 9.33 -7.33 5.32
CA LEU A 38 9.64 -5.94 5.68
C LEU A 38 9.33 -4.97 4.55
N LEU A 39 9.59 -5.33 3.29
CA LEU A 39 9.22 -4.50 2.14
C LEU A 39 7.70 -4.36 2.02
N GLY A 40 6.95 -5.47 2.09
CA GLY A 40 5.49 -5.45 1.99
C GLY A 40 4.82 -4.64 3.11
N VAL A 41 5.25 -4.89 4.36
CA VAL A 41 4.75 -4.18 5.55
C VAL A 41 5.19 -2.71 5.52
N GLY A 42 6.45 -2.46 5.17
CA GLY A 42 7.03 -1.12 5.04
C GLY A 42 6.26 -0.26 4.04
N ILE A 43 6.06 -0.74 2.81
CA ILE A 43 5.26 -0.05 1.77
C ILE A 43 3.83 0.22 2.25
N SER A 44 3.22 -0.76 2.90
CA SER A 44 1.84 -0.62 3.41
C SER A 44 1.73 0.40 4.54
N LEU A 45 2.75 0.47 5.40
CA LEU A 45 2.87 1.49 6.44
C LEU A 45 3.10 2.87 5.83
N THR A 46 3.99 3.03 4.84
CA THR A 46 4.18 4.32 4.16
C THR A 46 2.92 4.77 3.46
N GLN A 47 2.14 3.90 2.81
CA GLN A 47 0.85 4.28 2.23
C GLN A 47 -0.16 4.77 3.28
N THR A 48 -0.03 4.33 4.53
CA THR A 48 -0.94 4.74 5.61
C THR A 48 -0.46 6.03 6.29
N PHE A 49 0.84 6.13 6.59
CA PHE A 49 1.46 7.28 7.24
C PHE A 49 1.62 8.48 6.28
N ILE A 50 1.89 8.22 5.00
CA ILE A 50 1.75 9.21 3.92
C ILE A 50 0.27 9.25 3.57
N SER A 51 -0.53 9.80 4.49
CA SER A 51 -1.96 10.09 4.26
C SER A 51 -2.20 11.07 3.10
N ASP A 52 -1.13 11.64 2.53
CA ASP A 52 -1.15 12.56 1.39
C ASP A 52 -0.87 11.87 0.05
N ILE A 53 -0.91 10.54 -0.07
CA ILE A 53 -1.00 9.93 -1.41
C ILE A 53 -2.39 10.29 -1.94
N PRO A 54 -2.50 11.22 -2.91
CA PRO A 54 -3.79 11.58 -3.46
C PRO A 54 -4.41 10.28 -3.97
N THR A 55 -5.60 9.96 -3.49
CA THR A 55 -6.32 8.79 -4.00
C THR A 55 -6.35 8.87 -5.54
N PRO A 56 -6.36 7.73 -6.25
CA PRO A 56 -6.41 7.74 -7.71
C PRO A 56 -7.55 8.63 -8.24
N LEU A 57 -8.65 8.69 -7.48
CA LEU A 57 -9.76 9.60 -7.72
C LEU A 57 -9.37 11.09 -7.67
N ILE A 58 -8.57 11.51 -6.68
CA ILE A 58 -8.05 12.88 -6.55
C ILE A 58 -7.07 13.20 -7.69
N LEU A 59 -6.23 12.25 -8.12
CA LEU A 59 -5.34 12.44 -9.26
C LEU A 59 -6.13 12.66 -10.56
N VAL A 60 -7.14 11.81 -10.80
CA VAL A 60 -8.05 11.97 -11.94
C VAL A 60 -8.80 13.30 -11.85
N ALA A 61 -9.31 13.67 -10.67
CA ALA A 61 -9.99 14.95 -10.47
C ALA A 61 -9.05 16.15 -10.69
N SER A 62 -7.78 16.05 -10.33
CA SER A 62 -6.78 17.11 -10.55
C SER A 62 -6.47 17.30 -12.04
N LEU A 63 -6.41 16.21 -12.80
CA LEU A 63 -6.22 16.25 -14.25
C LEU A 63 -7.44 16.84 -14.98
N LEU A 64 -8.65 16.53 -14.53
CA LEU A 64 -9.89 17.05 -15.12
C LEU A 64 -10.24 18.47 -14.65
N LYS A 65 -9.76 18.91 -13.49
CA LYS A 65 -10.02 20.24 -12.94
C LYS A 65 -9.86 21.39 -13.94
N PRO A 66 -8.73 21.54 -14.66
CA PRO A 66 -8.57 22.62 -15.62
C PRO A 66 -9.56 22.54 -16.79
N PHE A 67 -10.00 21.34 -17.17
CA PHE A 67 -11.00 21.14 -18.21
C PHE A 67 -12.41 21.50 -17.71
N SER A 68 -12.76 21.13 -16.47
CA SER A 68 -13.99 21.54 -15.81
C SER A 68 -14.05 23.05 -15.60
N ASP A 69 -12.96 23.67 -15.17
CA ASP A 69 -12.87 25.13 -15.00
C ASP A 69 -13.01 25.85 -16.34
N PHE A 70 -12.43 25.30 -17.42
CA PHE A 70 -12.63 25.83 -18.77
C PHE A 70 -14.09 25.75 -19.20
N LEU A 71 -14.74 24.59 -19.03
CA LEU A 71 -16.17 24.39 -19.34
C LEU A 71 -17.08 25.32 -18.52
N THR A 72 -16.73 25.58 -17.26
CA THR A 72 -17.43 26.52 -16.38
C THR A 72 -17.21 27.96 -16.84
N ALA A 73 -15.99 28.33 -17.24
CA ALA A 73 -15.66 29.67 -17.72
C ALA A 73 -16.39 30.04 -19.03
N ILE A 74 -16.70 29.04 -19.87
CA ILE A 74 -17.49 29.24 -21.09
C ILE A 74 -19.00 29.01 -20.89
N GLY A 75 -19.44 28.75 -19.65
CA GLY A 75 -20.86 28.65 -19.28
C GLY A 75 -21.58 27.39 -19.76
N LEU A 76 -20.86 26.32 -20.08
CA LEU A 76 -21.46 25.07 -20.57
C LEU A 76 -21.96 24.15 -19.44
N ILE A 77 -21.41 24.28 -18.23
CA ILE A 77 -21.79 23.52 -17.04
C ILE A 77 -21.85 24.46 -15.83
N GLN A 78 -22.72 24.16 -14.85
CA GLN A 78 -22.90 24.92 -13.61
C GLN A 78 -22.36 24.14 -12.41
#